data_AF-A0A839PJ49-F1
#
_entry.id   AF-A0A839PJ49-F1
#
_cell.length_a   1.000
_cell.length_b   1.000
_cell.length_c   1.000
_cell.angle_alpha   90.00
_cell.angle_beta   90.00
_cell.angle_gamma   90.00
#
_symmetry.space_group_name_H-M   'P 1'
#
loop_
_entity.id
_entity.type
_entity.pdbx_description
1 polymer ?
#
loop_
_entity_poly.entity_id
_entity_poly.type
_entity_poly.pdbx_seq_one_letter_code
_entity_poly.pdbx_strand_id
1 'polypeptide(L)'
;MPAYPKTEKYEEMILEVEFDPVASPGVYSRICGLSGVTINRTLNTSEDQIPPCDDESQPNSTEVNATNLVVTVSAQGKWAQSSQSKMKDWIYNARKLNVRLTDAAAATGDIASESGPALCTALNAAREKGVTVTQDIEIRFDGRPTLTNAA
;
A
#
# COMPACT_ATOMS: atom_id res chain seq x y z
N MET A 1 -1.37 14.58 -34.54
CA MET A 1 -0.65 13.39 -34.03
C MET A 1 -1.52 12.78 -32.95
N PRO A 2 -1.79 11.46 -32.95
CA PRO A 2 -2.58 10.85 -31.89
C PRO A 2 -1.83 10.99 -30.55
N ALA A 3 -2.52 11.51 -29.54
CA ALA A 3 -2.00 11.57 -28.18
C ALA A 3 -2.12 10.18 -27.55
N TYR A 4 -0.99 9.57 -27.22
CA TYR A 4 -0.97 8.33 -26.47
C TYR A 4 -1.29 8.63 -24.99
N PRO A 5 -2.00 7.73 -24.28
CA PRO A 5 -2.21 7.88 -22.85
C PRO A 5 -0.85 7.86 -22.14
N LYS A 6 -0.64 8.82 -21.23
CA LYS A 6 0.51 8.79 -20.32
C LYS A 6 0.22 7.76 -19.24
N THR A 7 1.02 6.70 -19.20
CA THR A 7 0.96 5.67 -18.17
C THR A 7 2.05 5.91 -17.14
N GLU A 8 1.77 5.62 -15.87
CA GLU A 8 2.76 5.63 -14.79
C GLU A 8 3.89 4.64 -15.10
N LYS A 9 5.13 5.06 -14.87
CA LYS A 9 6.33 4.23 -15.03
C LYS A 9 6.73 3.57 -13.73
N TYR A 10 7.55 2.52 -13.86
CA TYR A 10 8.08 1.79 -12.71
C TYR A 10 8.79 2.69 -11.69
N GLU A 11 9.59 3.65 -12.15
CA GLU A 11 10.31 4.59 -11.29
C GLU A 11 9.44 5.68 -10.66
N GLU A 12 8.21 5.84 -11.14
CA GLU A 12 7.25 6.84 -10.65
C GLU A 12 6.45 6.29 -9.46
N MET A 13 6.28 4.97 -9.36
CA MET A 13 5.64 4.28 -8.24
C MET A 13 6.64 3.95 -7.12
N ILE A 14 6.60 4.72 -6.03
CA ILE A 14 7.63 4.67 -4.96
C ILE A 14 7.02 4.19 -3.63
N LEU A 15 7.60 3.13 -3.09
CA LEU A 15 7.33 2.63 -1.73
C LEU A 15 8.42 3.10 -0.75
N GLU A 16 8.00 3.81 0.29
CA GLU A 16 8.90 4.34 1.32
C GLU A 16 8.41 3.99 2.72
N VAL A 17 9.34 3.72 3.63
CA VAL A 17 9.05 3.32 5.01
C VAL A 17 9.86 4.17 5.98
N GLU A 18 9.22 4.62 7.05
CA GLU A 18 9.85 5.29 8.17
C GLU A 18 10.41 4.25 9.15
N PHE A 19 11.68 3.86 8.98
CA PHE A 19 12.30 2.81 9.81
C PHE A 19 12.68 3.27 11.22
N ASP A 20 12.83 4.58 11.44
CA ASP A 20 13.22 5.13 12.74
C ASP A 20 12.34 6.32 13.12
N PRO A 21 11.06 6.08 13.47
CA PRO A 21 10.12 7.13 13.81
C PRO A 21 10.44 7.82 15.16
N VAL A 22 11.38 7.28 15.95
CA VAL A 22 11.74 7.83 17.27
C VAL A 22 12.93 8.78 17.16
N ALA A 23 13.99 8.39 16.46
CA ALA A 23 15.16 9.24 16.30
C ALA A 23 15.12 10.10 15.03
N SER A 24 14.29 9.77 14.05
CA SER A 24 14.16 10.51 12.78
C SER A 24 12.72 10.57 12.28
N PRO A 25 11.82 11.23 13.04
CA PRO A 25 10.41 11.35 12.66
C PRO A 25 10.27 12.06 11.30
N GLY A 26 9.44 11.50 10.42
CA GLY A 26 9.15 12.01 9.07
C GLY A 26 10.22 11.69 8.01
N VAL A 27 11.26 10.92 8.36
CA VAL A 27 12.30 10.51 7.39
C VAL A 27 11.91 9.17 6.75
N TYR A 28 11.30 9.25 5.57
CA TYR A 28 10.96 8.09 4.77
C TYR A 28 12.17 7.58 3.97
N SER A 29 12.44 6.29 4.06
CA SER A 29 13.52 5.62 3.33
C SER A 29 12.95 4.64 2.31
N ARG A 30 13.51 4.65 1.09
CA ARG A 30 13.18 3.67 0.05
C ARG A 30 13.77 2.31 0.37
N ILE A 31 13.03 1.26 0.06
CA ILE A 31 13.56 -0.11 0.09
C ILE A 31 14.33 -0.35 -1.22
N CYS A 32 15.66 -0.25 -1.16
CA CYS A 32 16.50 -0.45 -2.34
C CYS A 32 16.48 -1.90 -2.82
N GLY A 33 16.31 -2.12 -4.14
CA GLY A 33 16.39 -3.43 -4.78
C GLY A 33 15.04 -4.16 -4.89
N LEU A 34 13.93 -3.46 -4.71
CA LEU A 34 12.63 -3.94 -5.16
C LEU A 34 12.63 -4.08 -6.68
N SER A 35 11.96 -5.11 -7.19
CA SER A 35 11.78 -5.36 -8.62
C SER A 35 10.31 -5.37 -9.03
N GLY A 36 9.40 -5.53 -8.06
CA GLY A 36 7.97 -5.41 -8.26
C GLY A 36 7.28 -4.94 -6.99
N VAL A 37 6.29 -4.06 -7.14
CA VAL A 37 5.42 -3.58 -6.08
C VAL A 37 3.98 -3.69 -6.57
N THR A 38 3.14 -4.32 -5.76
CA THR A 38 1.72 -4.49 -6.01
C THR A 38 0.96 -3.86 -4.85
N ILE A 39 0.09 -2.90 -5.14
CA ILE A 39 -0.77 -2.27 -4.14
C ILE A 39 -2.19 -2.75 -4.39
N ASN A 40 -2.79 -3.40 -3.40
CA ASN A 40 -4.19 -3.80 -3.42
C ASN A 40 -4.98 -2.91 -2.46
N ARG A 41 -6.10 -2.38 -2.94
CA ARG A 41 -7.04 -1.59 -2.15
C ARG A 41 -8.39 -2.29 -2.20
N THR A 42 -8.88 -2.74 -1.05
CA THR A 42 -10.14 -3.48 -0.95
C THR A 42 -11.09 -2.73 -0.02
N LEU A 43 -12.21 -2.28 -0.57
CA LEU A 43 -13.29 -1.68 0.19
C LEU A 43 -14.29 -2.78 0.55
N ASN A 44 -14.47 -3.05 1.85
CA ASN A 44 -15.55 -3.92 2.30
C ASN A 44 -16.81 -3.09 2.50
N THR A 45 -17.89 -3.50 1.84
CA THR A 45 -19.19 -2.86 1.91
C THR A 45 -20.19 -3.79 2.59
N SER A 46 -21.11 -3.19 3.36
CA SER A 46 -22.33 -3.86 3.82
C SER A 46 -23.48 -3.43 2.91
N GLU A 47 -24.34 -4.37 2.53
CA GLU A 47 -25.55 -4.11 1.76
C GLU A 47 -26.75 -4.29 2.68
N ASP A 48 -27.55 -3.23 2.81
CA ASP A 48 -28.80 -3.26 3.55
C ASP A 48 -29.96 -3.21 2.54
N GLN A 49 -30.88 -4.16 2.64
CA GLN A 49 -32.09 -4.17 1.82
C GLN A 49 -33.19 -3.43 2.57
N ILE A 50 -33.57 -2.27 2.05
CA ILE A 50 -34.65 -1.47 2.60
C ILE A 50 -35.93 -1.83 1.86
N PRO A 51 -36.91 -2.46 2.54
CA PRO A 51 -38.20 -2.71 1.94
C PRO A 51 -38.96 -1.38 1.79
N PRO A 52 -39.65 -1.17 0.65
CA PRO A 52 -40.48 0.02 0.44
C PRO A 52 -41.63 0.06 1.46
N CYS A 53 -41.85 1.23 2.07
CA CYS A 53 -42.92 1.41 3.07
C CYS A 53 -44.32 1.43 2.48
N ASP A 54 -44.45 1.73 1.19
CA ASP A 54 -45.75 2.00 0.55
C ASP A 54 -46.31 0.82 -0.27
N ASP A 55 -45.46 -0.14 -0.67
CA ASP A 55 -45.84 -1.31 -1.48
C ASP A 55 -44.79 -2.43 -1.39
N GLU A 56 -45.02 -3.41 -0.52
CA GLU A 56 -44.13 -4.55 -0.29
C GLU A 56 -44.00 -5.51 -1.50
N SER A 57 -44.73 -5.29 -2.60
CA SER A 57 -44.59 -6.07 -3.84
C SER A 57 -43.49 -5.53 -4.76
N GLN A 58 -42.94 -4.35 -4.47
CA GLN A 58 -41.85 -3.74 -5.21
C GLN A 58 -40.47 -4.23 -4.73
N PRO A 59 -39.46 -4.27 -5.62
CA PRO A 59 -38.11 -4.69 -5.25
C PRO A 59 -37.50 -3.78 -4.18
N ASN A 60 -36.82 -4.39 -3.20
CA ASN A 60 -36.10 -3.68 -2.14
C ASN A 60 -35.04 -2.72 -2.72
N SER A 61 -34.87 -1.57 -2.08
CA SER A 61 -33.76 -0.66 -2.37
C SER A 61 -32.50 -1.17 -1.68
N THR A 62 -31.40 -1.36 -2.41
CA THR A 62 -30.11 -1.75 -1.83
C THR A 62 -29.32 -0.50 -1.49
N GLU A 63 -29.09 -0.25 -0.19
CA GLU A 63 -28.13 0.75 0.26
C GLU A 63 -26.76 0.09 0.48
N VAL A 64 -25.72 0.70 -0.10
CA VAL A 64 -24.34 0.22 0.01
C VAL A 64 -23.57 1.12 0.96
N ASN A 65 -23.20 0.59 2.12
CA ASN A 65 -22.45 1.30 3.14
C ASN A 65 -21.00 0.82 3.18
N ALA A 66 -20.03 1.74 3.12
CA ALA A 66 -18.61 1.41 3.21
C ALA A 66 -18.18 1.17 4.66
N THR A 67 -17.89 -0.08 5.01
CA THR A 67 -17.57 -0.49 6.39
C THR A 67 -16.10 -0.28 6.72
N ASN A 68 -15.20 -0.75 5.85
CA ASN A 68 -13.78 -0.55 6.04
C ASN A 68 -13.01 -0.56 4.70
N LEU A 69 -11.86 0.12 4.68
CA LEU A 69 -10.91 0.08 3.58
C LEU A 69 -9.65 -0.61 4.07
N VAL A 70 -9.24 -1.67 3.38
CA VAL A 70 -8.01 -2.40 3.66
C VAL A 70 -7.04 -2.17 2.50
N VAL A 71 -5.87 -1.62 2.81
CA VAL A 71 -4.78 -1.43 1.84
C VAL A 71 -3.65 -2.39 2.19
N THR A 72 -3.28 -3.24 1.23
CA THR A 72 -2.15 -4.15 1.34
C THR A 72 -1.15 -3.88 0.23
N VAL A 73 0.13 -3.96 0.57
CA VAL A 73 1.24 -3.77 -0.35
C VAL A 73 2.07 -5.04 -0.32
N SER A 74 2.21 -5.66 -1.48
CA SER A 74 3.10 -6.80 -1.67
C SER A 74 4.26 -6.34 -2.55
N ALA A 75 5.49 -6.56 -2.10
CA ALA A 75 6.66 -6.22 -2.90
C ALA A 75 7.63 -7.39 -2.97
N GLN A 76 8.24 -7.56 -4.12
CA GLN A 76 9.24 -8.59 -4.38
C GLN A 76 10.52 -7.94 -4.87
N GLY A 77 11.67 -8.47 -4.45
CA GLY A 77 12.94 -8.03 -4.98
C GLY A 77 14.16 -8.73 -4.42
N LYS A 78 15.30 -8.15 -4.76
CA LYS A 78 16.63 -8.53 -4.28
C LYS A 78 17.20 -7.32 -3.57
N TRP A 79 16.75 -7.07 -2.34
CA TRP A 79 17.14 -5.86 -1.62
C TRP A 79 18.51 -5.95 -0.97
N ALA A 80 19.12 -4.79 -0.75
CA ALA A 80 20.43 -4.65 -0.13
C ALA A 80 20.46 -5.15 1.32
N GLN A 81 21.62 -5.62 1.79
CA GLN A 81 21.82 -6.09 3.17
C GLN A 81 21.49 -5.01 4.21
N SER A 82 21.73 -3.73 3.89
CA SER A 82 21.39 -2.58 4.73
C SER A 82 19.88 -2.47 4.99
N SER A 83 19.04 -2.77 3.99
CA SER A 83 17.58 -2.81 4.13
C SER A 83 17.15 -4.06 4.91
N GLN A 84 17.83 -5.19 4.71
CA GLN A 84 17.45 -6.47 5.30
C GLN A 84 17.42 -6.45 6.84
N SER A 85 18.38 -5.79 7.50
CA SER A 85 18.37 -5.67 8.96
C SER A 85 17.16 -4.88 9.46
N LYS A 86 16.80 -3.79 8.77
CA LYS A 86 15.66 -2.94 9.14
C LYS A 86 14.32 -3.66 8.92
N MET A 87 14.18 -4.40 7.83
CA MET A 87 12.97 -5.21 7.57
C MET A 87 12.79 -6.32 8.61
N LYS A 88 13.90 -6.99 8.97
CA LYS A 88 13.88 -8.01 10.03
C LYS A 88 13.50 -7.40 11.37
N ASP A 89 14.11 -6.29 11.76
CA ASP A 89 13.75 -5.60 13.00
C ASP A 89 12.26 -5.22 13.02
N TRP A 90 11.75 -4.70 11.91
CA TRP A 90 10.34 -4.33 11.80
C TRP A 90 9.41 -5.52 12.03
N ILE A 91 9.62 -6.65 11.33
CA ILE A 91 8.73 -7.82 11.48
C ILE A 91 8.90 -8.51 12.84
N TYR A 92 10.12 -8.65 13.36
CA TYR A 92 10.36 -9.33 14.63
C TYR A 92 9.81 -8.55 15.83
N ASN A 93 9.78 -7.22 15.75
CA ASN A 93 9.20 -6.40 16.80
C ASN A 93 7.69 -6.11 16.59
N ALA A 94 7.09 -6.56 15.49
CA ALA A 94 5.70 -6.30 15.12
C ALA A 94 5.26 -4.82 15.30
N ARG A 95 6.16 -3.88 14.97
CA ARG A 95 5.94 -2.45 15.17
C ARG A 95 5.07 -1.87 14.06
N LYS A 96 4.18 -0.94 14.42
CA LYS A 96 3.50 -0.10 13.43
C LYS A 96 4.47 1.00 13.01
N LEU A 97 4.87 0.99 11.74
CA LEU A 97 5.73 2.03 11.15
C LEU A 97 4.93 2.79 10.11
N ASN A 98 5.22 4.08 9.93
CA ASN A 98 4.55 4.83 8.87
C ASN A 98 5.13 4.44 7.51
N VAL A 99 4.24 4.14 6.59
CA VAL A 99 4.56 3.81 5.21
C VAL A 99 3.96 4.89 4.32
N ARG A 100 4.70 5.26 3.28
CA ARG A 100 4.27 6.20 2.26
C ARG A 100 4.40 5.57 0.88
N LEU A 101 3.29 5.56 0.17
CA LEU A 101 3.19 5.22 -1.24
C LEU A 101 3.13 6.54 -1.99
N THR A 102 4.05 6.77 -2.93
CA THR A 102 4.12 8.01 -3.71
C THR A 102 4.06 7.68 -5.19
N ASP A 103 3.17 8.36 -5.91
CA ASP A 103 3.22 8.49 -7.36
C ASP A 103 3.94 9.81 -7.68
N ALA A 104 5.16 9.71 -8.20
CA ALA A 104 6.01 10.86 -8.50
C ALA A 104 5.59 11.63 -9.75
N ALA A 105 4.71 11.06 -10.59
CA ALA A 105 4.22 11.68 -11.81
C ALA A 105 2.75 12.11 -11.73
N ALA A 106 2.13 12.03 -10.55
CA ALA A 106 0.77 12.51 -10.30
C ALA A 106 0.60 13.97 -10.75
N ALA A 107 -0.47 14.26 -11.48
CA ALA A 107 -0.75 15.61 -11.94
C ALA A 107 -1.25 16.48 -10.77
N THR A 108 -0.99 17.80 -10.84
CA THR A 108 -1.46 18.75 -9.82
C THR A 108 -2.96 18.59 -9.55
N GLY A 109 -3.32 18.33 -8.29
CA GLY A 109 -4.70 18.06 -7.87
C GLY A 109 -5.06 16.57 -7.76
N ASP A 110 -4.30 15.66 -8.36
CA ASP A 110 -4.45 14.21 -8.17
C ASP A 110 -3.78 13.74 -6.88
N ILE A 111 -4.15 12.55 -6.41
CA ILE A 111 -3.56 11.94 -5.20
C ILE A 111 -2.11 11.56 -5.53
N ALA A 112 -1.14 12.28 -4.94
CA ALA A 112 0.29 12.02 -5.12
C ALA A 112 0.83 11.03 -4.10
N SER A 113 0.29 11.01 -2.89
CA SER A 113 0.77 10.07 -1.87
C SER A 113 -0.29 9.59 -0.90
N GLU A 114 -0.14 8.33 -0.50
CA GLU A 114 -0.91 7.68 0.54
C GLU A 114 0.04 7.36 1.69
N SER A 115 -0.24 7.91 2.87
CA SER A 115 0.62 7.72 4.04
C SER A 115 -0.18 7.26 5.25
N GLY A 116 0.41 6.38 6.07
CA GLY A 116 -0.25 5.91 7.28
C GLY A 116 0.54 4.83 8.00
N PRO A 117 0.14 4.51 9.24
CA PRO A 117 0.75 3.42 9.99
C PRO A 117 0.45 2.09 9.31
N ALA A 118 1.46 1.23 9.22
CA ALA A 118 1.35 -0.09 8.63
C ALA A 118 2.19 -1.12 9.40
N LEU A 119 1.81 -2.39 9.25
CA LEU A 119 2.51 -3.54 9.80
C LEU A 119 3.10 -4.36 8.66
N CYS A 120 4.34 -4.81 8.83
CA CYS A 120 4.89 -5.88 8.02
C CYS A 120 4.26 -7.21 8.47
N THR A 121 3.42 -7.81 7.63
CA THR A 121 2.68 -9.03 7.96
C THR A 121 3.42 -10.30 7.52
N ALA A 122 4.24 -10.20 6.48
CA ALA A 122 5.06 -11.30 6.01
C ALA A 122 6.41 -10.82 5.47
N LEU A 123 7.46 -11.58 5.75
CA LEU A 123 8.80 -11.39 5.20
C LEU A 123 9.36 -12.75 4.83
N ASN A 124 9.36 -13.08 3.55
CA ASN A 124 9.78 -14.37 3.04
C ASN A 124 11.09 -14.26 2.25
N ALA A 125 11.86 -15.34 2.29
CA ALA A 125 13.19 -15.41 1.71
C ALA A 125 13.38 -16.73 0.98
N ALA A 126 13.63 -16.68 -0.33
CA ALA A 126 13.94 -17.86 -1.14
C ALA A 126 15.38 -17.78 -1.68
N ARG A 127 16.14 -18.87 -1.49
CA ARG A 127 17.50 -19.00 -2.03
C ARG A 127 17.57 -20.18 -2.99
N GLU A 128 18.18 -19.96 -4.13
CA GLU A 128 18.46 -21.00 -5.12
C GLU A 128 19.95 -20.92 -5.51
N LYS A 129 20.59 -22.07 -5.68
CA LYS A 129 22.02 -22.11 -5.99
C LYS A 129 22.26 -21.53 -7.38
N GLY A 130 23.06 -20.46 -7.46
CA GLY A 130 23.35 -19.77 -8.72
C GLY A 130 22.54 -18.49 -8.94
N VAL A 131 21.62 -18.15 -8.03
CA VAL A 131 20.81 -16.92 -8.10
C VAL A 131 20.91 -16.15 -6.79
N THR A 132 20.91 -14.81 -6.87
CA THR A 132 20.79 -13.94 -5.69
C THR A 132 19.45 -14.19 -4.98
N VAL A 133 19.46 -14.15 -3.65
CA VAL A 133 18.28 -14.42 -2.81
C VAL A 133 17.11 -13.50 -3.19
N THR A 134 15.96 -14.10 -3.51
CA THR A 134 14.70 -13.38 -3.70
C THR A 134 14.04 -13.18 -2.35
N GLN A 135 13.45 -12.01 -2.16
CA GLN A 135 12.72 -11.67 -0.96
C GLN A 135 11.33 -11.14 -1.34
N ASP A 136 10.35 -11.53 -0.54
CA ASP A 136 8.96 -11.10 -0.68
C ASP A 136 8.53 -10.48 0.63
N ILE A 137 7.84 -9.34 0.55
CA ILE A 137 7.28 -8.65 1.71
C ILE A 137 5.79 -8.39 1.49
N GLU A 138 5.03 -8.54 2.57
CA GLU A 138 3.67 -8.05 2.66
C GLU A 138 3.56 -7.00 3.79
N ILE A 139 2.98 -5.87 3.45
CA ILE A 139 2.69 -4.76 4.36
C ILE A 139 1.20 -4.52 4.34
N ARG A 140 0.61 -4.30 5.51
CA ARG A 140 -0.80 -3.98 5.66
C ARG A 140 -0.96 -2.68 6.43
N PHE A 141 -1.71 -1.73 5.86
CA PHE A 141 -2.05 -0.49 6.55
C PHE A 141 -3.00 -0.77 7.71
N ASP A 142 -2.77 -0.07 8.82
CA ASP A 142 -3.61 -0.08 10.01
C ASP A 142 -4.59 1.09 9.93
N GLY A 143 -5.74 0.83 9.30
CA GLY A 143 -6.77 1.82 9.04
C GLY A 143 -6.64 2.51 7.69
N ARG A 144 -7.38 3.61 7.53
CA ARG A 144 -7.45 4.37 6.27
C ARG A 144 -6.20 5.25 6.14
N PRO A 145 -5.40 5.10 5.06
CA PRO A 145 -4.27 6.00 4.82
C PRO A 145 -4.75 7.43 4.54
N THR A 146 -3.91 8.39 4.91
CA THR A 146 -4.10 9.81 4.61
C THR A 146 -3.62 10.09 3.20
N LEU A 147 -4.50 10.72 2.40
CA LEU A 147 -4.24 11.07 1.01
C LEU A 147 -3.67 12.50 0.95
N THR A 148 -2.60 12.69 0.20
CA THR A 148 -2.03 14.02 -0.08
C THR A 148 -1.99 14.23 -1.59
N ASN A 149 -2.51 15.37 -2.05
CA ASN A 149 -2.55 15.69 -3.47
C ASN A 149 -1.20 16.25 -3.96
N ALA A 150 -0.91 16.06 -5.25
CA ALA A 150 0.20 16.72 -5.91
C ALA A 150 -0.02 18.24 -5.89
N ALA A 151 1.03 18.99 -5.56
CA ALA A 151 1.03 20.45 -5.57
C ALA A 151 1.00 21.03 -7.00
#